data_AF-A0A078S5E4-F1
#
_entry.id   AF-A0A078S5E4-F1
#
_cell.length_a   1.000
_cell.length_b   1.000
_cell.length_c   1.000
_cell.angle_alpha   90.00
_cell.angle_beta   90.00
_cell.angle_gamma   90.00
#
_symmetry.space_group_name_H-M   'P 1'
#
loop_
_entity.id
_entity.type
_entity.pdbx_description
1 polymer ?
#
loop_
_entity_poly.entity_id
_entity_poly.type
_entity_poly.pdbx_seq_one_letter_code
_entity_poly.pdbx_strand_id
1 'polypeptide(L)'
;MNYQHKFKEEEIPYGILKKFGLTREMIGDLPQSVLQQVCDGYRSPVLPIHITDEGGNIIQGRTRFALVRTETREADILFYPVLAQSRLEQFSEANCQKLEAGKAVMATMTDADGRQVQAFHQIDEGTGQILSVPTPVIGRNLQYFCDYFELSNAELNCLQNGEPLTLVDEGSMLTLGIDLHDPTGIRIGIGDERQWREQNKKGLKKYNFGCFGCWVMDEQGNLDYVEEKEYSEEMWEEMKKNGAGKLKMKN
;
A
#
# COMPACT_ATOMS: atom_id res chain seq x y z
N MET A 1 8.52 18.54 -18.38
CA MET A 1 7.76 17.77 -19.37
C MET A 1 6.72 16.97 -18.60
N ASN A 2 5.46 17.41 -18.66
CA ASN A 2 4.33 16.80 -17.94
C ASN A 2 3.59 15.84 -18.89
N TYR A 3 3.73 14.53 -18.67
CA TYR A 3 2.70 13.56 -19.04
C TYR A 3 2.51 12.61 -17.87
N GLN A 4 1.31 12.69 -17.28
CA GLN A 4 0.80 11.87 -16.18
C GLN A 4 1.08 10.37 -16.40
N HIS A 5 1.64 9.73 -15.38
CA HIS A 5 1.73 8.28 -15.19
C HIS A 5 0.37 7.63 -14.93
N LYS A 6 -0.66 7.97 -15.72
CA LYS A 6 -1.96 7.30 -15.62
C LYS A 6 -2.04 6.23 -16.71
N PHE A 7 -2.35 5.02 -16.28
CA PHE A 7 -2.72 3.90 -17.13
C PHE A 7 -4.23 3.87 -17.23
N LYS A 8 -4.74 3.49 -18.40
CA LYS A 8 -6.13 3.08 -18.53
C LYS A 8 -6.26 1.62 -18.12
N GLU A 9 -7.46 1.23 -17.71
CA GLU A 9 -7.73 -0.17 -17.35
C GLU A 9 -7.48 -1.12 -18.53
N GLU A 10 -7.72 -0.67 -19.78
CA GLU A 10 -7.43 -1.46 -20.97
C GLU A 10 -5.93 -1.62 -21.26
N GLU A 11 -5.08 -0.78 -20.66
CA GLU A 11 -3.62 -0.90 -20.75
C GLU A 11 -3.06 -1.93 -19.76
N ILE A 12 -3.85 -2.44 -18.80
CA ILE A 12 -3.36 -3.41 -17.81
C ILE A 12 -2.90 -4.69 -18.54
N PRO A 13 -1.64 -5.15 -18.34
CA PRO A 13 -1.12 -6.36 -18.96
C PRO A 13 -1.70 -7.67 -18.37
N TYR A 14 -3.00 -7.92 -18.56
CA TYR A 14 -3.70 -9.11 -18.02
C TYR A 14 -3.08 -10.44 -18.45
N GLY A 15 -2.45 -10.48 -19.63
CA GLY A 15 -1.72 -11.66 -20.11
C GLY A 15 -0.54 -12.04 -19.22
N ILE A 16 0.12 -11.06 -18.59
CA ILE A 16 1.21 -11.29 -17.63
C ILE A 16 0.61 -11.73 -16.30
N LEU A 17 -0.37 -10.99 -15.76
CA LEU A 17 -1.04 -11.32 -14.49
C LEU A 17 -1.61 -12.74 -14.48
N LYS A 18 -2.23 -13.17 -15.60
CA LYS A 18 -2.79 -14.51 -15.74
C LYS A 18 -1.75 -15.62 -15.57
N LYS A 19 -0.49 -15.40 -15.97
CA LYS A 19 0.59 -16.39 -15.77
C LYS A 19 0.92 -16.62 -14.29
N PHE A 20 0.56 -15.67 -13.42
CA PHE A 20 0.70 -15.74 -11.97
C PHE A 20 -0.63 -16.09 -11.28
N GLY A 21 -1.65 -16.53 -12.04
CA GLY A 21 -2.94 -16.92 -11.47
C GLY A 21 -3.92 -15.76 -11.22
N LEU A 22 -3.59 -14.54 -11.65
CA LEU A 22 -4.46 -13.36 -11.49
C LEU A 22 -5.20 -13.08 -12.80
N THR A 23 -6.47 -13.48 -12.87
CA THR A 23 -7.29 -13.30 -14.08
C THR A 23 -7.79 -11.87 -14.24
N ARG A 24 -8.26 -11.53 -15.45
CA ARG A 24 -8.89 -10.22 -15.70
C ARG A 24 -10.11 -9.98 -14.81
N GLU A 25 -10.90 -11.03 -14.57
CA GLU A 25 -12.09 -10.97 -13.71
C GLU A 25 -11.70 -10.70 -12.26
N MET A 26 -10.71 -11.45 -11.73
CA MET A 26 -10.19 -11.23 -10.38
C MET A 26 -9.69 -9.79 -10.19
N ILE A 27 -8.92 -9.26 -11.15
CA ILE A 27 -8.43 -7.89 -11.07
C ILE A 27 -9.58 -6.89 -11.18
N GLY A 28 -10.53 -7.09 -12.11
CA GLY A 28 -11.71 -6.25 -12.26
C GLY A 28 -12.63 -6.22 -11.04
N ASP A 29 -12.58 -7.25 -10.20
CA ASP A 29 -13.34 -7.33 -8.95
C ASP A 29 -12.68 -6.61 -7.76
N LEU A 30 -11.46 -6.10 -7.90
CA LEU A 30 -10.87 -5.23 -6.88
C LEU A 30 -11.73 -3.97 -6.72
N PRO A 31 -11.83 -3.40 -5.49
CA PRO A 31 -12.56 -2.15 -5.30
C PRO A 31 -12.09 -1.05 -6.24
N GLN A 32 -13.02 -0.25 -6.77
CA GLN A 32 -12.72 0.78 -7.77
C GLN A 32 -11.64 1.77 -7.31
N SER A 33 -11.58 2.09 -6.01
CA SER A 33 -10.51 2.93 -5.44
C SER A 33 -9.14 2.29 -5.56
N VAL A 34 -9.04 0.97 -5.40
CA VAL A 34 -7.80 0.20 -5.56
C VAL A 34 -7.39 0.13 -7.03
N LEU A 35 -8.34 -0.15 -7.92
CA LEU A 35 -8.07 -0.14 -9.37
C LEU A 35 -7.57 1.24 -9.84
N GLN A 36 -8.19 2.32 -9.35
CA GLN A 36 -7.74 3.67 -9.65
C GLN A 36 -6.32 3.94 -9.14
N GLN A 37 -5.98 3.47 -7.94
CA GLN A 37 -4.62 3.58 -7.40
C GLN A 37 -3.61 2.81 -8.27
N VAL A 38 -3.91 1.57 -8.66
CA VAL A 38 -3.04 0.79 -9.55
C VAL A 38 -2.84 1.51 -10.88
N CYS A 39 -3.92 2.05 -11.47
CA CYS A 39 -3.87 2.84 -12.69
C CYS A 39 -3.13 4.18 -12.53
N ASP A 40 -3.05 4.72 -11.31
CA ASP A 40 -2.25 5.91 -10.99
C ASP A 40 -0.77 5.56 -10.70
N GLY A 41 -0.38 4.29 -10.88
CA GLY A 41 0.99 3.79 -10.72
C GLY A 41 1.33 3.29 -9.32
N TYR A 42 0.36 3.25 -8.40
CA TYR A 42 0.58 2.70 -7.06
C TYR A 42 0.60 1.17 -7.08
N ARG A 43 1.17 0.60 -6.01
CA ARG A 43 1.20 -0.85 -5.82
C ARG A 43 -0.19 -1.35 -5.45
N SER A 44 -0.55 -2.52 -5.97
CA SER A 44 -1.74 -3.26 -5.57
C SER A 44 -1.70 -3.63 -4.07
N PRO A 45 -2.84 -4.09 -3.51
CA PRO A 45 -2.83 -4.89 -2.29
C PRO A 45 -1.96 -6.14 -2.47
N VAL A 46 -1.67 -6.82 -1.36
CA VAL A 46 -0.99 -8.12 -1.39
C VAL A 46 -1.98 -9.18 -1.87
N LEU A 47 -1.74 -9.72 -3.06
CA LEU A 47 -2.59 -10.71 -3.72
C LEU A 47 -1.89 -12.07 -3.76
N PRO A 48 -2.65 -13.19 -3.67
CA PRO A 48 -2.13 -14.52 -3.87
C PRO A 48 -1.77 -14.70 -5.34
N ILE A 49 -0.64 -15.36 -5.56
CA ILE A 49 -0.20 -15.77 -6.89
C ILE A 49 0.15 -17.25 -6.86
N HIS A 50 -0.03 -17.90 -7.99
CA HIS A 50 0.46 -19.24 -8.20
C HIS A 50 1.10 -19.36 -9.57
N ILE A 51 2.16 -20.16 -9.63
CA ILE A 51 2.93 -20.41 -10.85
C ILE A 51 3.08 -21.92 -10.99
N THR A 52 2.80 -22.44 -12.17
CA THR A 52 3.11 -23.82 -12.51
C THR A 52 4.54 -23.88 -13.04
N ASP A 53 5.42 -24.62 -12.37
CA ASP A 53 6.79 -24.83 -12.85
C ASP A 53 6.86 -25.80 -14.05
N GLU A 54 8.06 -25.99 -14.61
CA GLU A 54 8.27 -26.89 -15.75
C GLU A 54 7.92 -28.36 -15.45
N GLY A 55 7.93 -28.76 -14.18
CA GLY A 55 7.57 -30.09 -13.71
C GLY A 55 6.08 -30.28 -13.41
N GLY A 56 5.27 -29.22 -13.57
CA GLY A 56 3.84 -29.25 -13.24
C GLY A 56 3.53 -29.00 -11.76
N ASN A 57 4.51 -28.66 -10.93
CA ASN A 57 4.26 -28.31 -9.53
C ASN A 57 3.70 -26.89 -9.43
N ILE A 58 2.77 -26.70 -8.51
CA ILE A 58 2.19 -25.39 -8.23
C ILE A 58 2.98 -24.73 -7.09
N ILE A 59 3.68 -23.65 -7.42
CA ILE A 59 4.34 -22.78 -6.46
C ILE A 59 3.36 -21.68 -6.06
N GLN A 60 3.05 -21.61 -4.77
CA GLN A 60 2.19 -20.57 -4.19
C GLN A 60 3.04 -19.43 -3.63
N GLY A 61 2.55 -18.21 -3.74
CA GLY A 61 3.19 -17.03 -3.18
C GLY A 61 2.20 -15.88 -3.02
N ARG A 62 2.71 -14.76 -2.51
CA ARG A 62 1.96 -13.51 -2.45
C ARG A 62 2.82 -12.38 -2.98
N THR A 63 2.19 -11.39 -3.58
CA THR A 63 2.89 -10.25 -4.17
C THR A 63 1.99 -9.02 -4.18
N ARG A 64 2.59 -7.84 -4.11
CA ARG A 64 1.98 -6.66 -4.74
C ARG A 64 2.43 -6.59 -6.19
N PHE A 65 1.75 -5.83 -7.03
CA PHE A 65 2.24 -5.45 -8.35
C PHE A 65 2.02 -3.96 -8.61
N ALA A 66 2.81 -3.37 -9.51
CA ALA A 66 2.58 -2.01 -9.99
C ALA A 66 2.73 -1.96 -11.51
N LEU A 67 1.98 -1.05 -12.14
CA LEU A 67 2.10 -0.78 -13.56
C LEU A 67 3.31 0.13 -13.82
N VAL A 68 4.10 -0.21 -14.82
CA VAL A 68 5.23 0.61 -15.28
C VAL A 68 5.13 0.83 -16.78
N ARG A 69 5.78 1.88 -17.27
CA ARG A 69 5.94 2.10 -18.71
C ARG A 69 7.34 1.68 -19.13
N THR A 70 7.42 0.83 -20.15
CA THR A 70 8.69 0.46 -20.78
C THR A 70 9.29 1.65 -21.54
N GLU A 71 10.52 1.51 -22.03
CA GLU A 71 11.15 2.50 -22.91
C GLU A 71 10.34 2.76 -24.19
N THR A 72 9.64 1.74 -24.68
CA THR A 72 8.71 1.83 -25.83
C THR A 72 7.35 2.43 -25.46
N ARG A 73 7.16 2.87 -24.21
CA ARG A 73 5.92 3.43 -23.61
C ARG A 73 4.76 2.44 -23.46
N GLU A 74 5.02 1.15 -23.69
CA GLU A 74 4.06 0.09 -23.44
C GLU A 74 3.89 -0.12 -21.94
N ALA A 75 2.70 -0.54 -21.52
CA ALA A 75 2.44 -0.89 -20.14
C ALA A 75 3.02 -2.27 -19.82
N ASP A 76 3.71 -2.37 -18.69
CA ASP A 76 4.27 -3.60 -18.15
C ASP A 76 4.04 -3.66 -16.63
N ILE A 77 4.45 -4.74 -15.98
CA ILE A 77 4.17 -5.02 -14.57
C ILE A 77 5.46 -5.33 -13.82
N LEU A 78 5.65 -4.65 -12.69
CA LEU A 78 6.64 -5.04 -11.69
C LEU A 78 5.94 -5.75 -10.53
N PHE A 79 6.49 -6.90 -10.14
CA PHE A 79 6.05 -7.66 -8.96
C PHE A 79 6.93 -7.35 -7.76
N TYR A 80 6.29 -7.19 -6.61
CA TYR A 80 6.92 -6.99 -5.31
C TYR A 80 6.56 -8.18 -4.41
N PRO A 81 7.36 -9.26 -4.46
CA PRO A 81 7.05 -10.49 -3.74
C PRO A 81 7.13 -10.28 -2.23
N VAL A 82 6.26 -10.99 -1.49
CA VAL A 82 6.35 -11.08 -0.04
C VAL A 82 7.61 -11.87 0.34
N LEU A 83 8.48 -11.24 1.11
CA LEU A 83 9.72 -11.83 1.59
C LEU A 83 9.45 -12.71 2.82
N ALA A 84 10.19 -13.82 2.93
CA ALA A 84 10.18 -14.63 4.15
C ALA A 84 10.75 -13.87 5.36
N GLN A 85 11.71 -12.97 5.10
CA GLN A 85 12.30 -12.09 6.10
C GLN A 85 12.74 -10.78 5.45
N SER A 86 12.50 -9.67 6.15
CA SER A 86 13.01 -8.36 5.76
C SER A 86 14.53 -8.33 5.86
N ARG A 87 15.19 -7.72 4.87
CA ARG A 87 16.66 -7.56 4.85
C ARG A 87 17.05 -6.35 5.69
N LEU A 88 17.41 -6.62 6.94
CA LEU A 88 17.69 -5.59 7.95
C LEU A 88 19.18 -5.46 8.31
N GLU A 89 20.07 -6.21 7.64
CA GLU A 89 21.48 -6.36 8.01
C GLU A 89 22.28 -5.06 7.98
N GLN A 90 21.79 -4.06 7.24
CA GLN A 90 22.41 -2.74 7.11
C GLN A 90 22.01 -1.76 8.23
N PHE A 91 21.04 -2.11 9.08
CA PHE A 91 20.52 -1.24 10.13
C PHE A 91 21.10 -1.60 11.50
N SER A 92 21.17 -0.61 12.40
CA SER A 92 21.48 -0.86 13.81
C SER A 92 20.34 -1.61 14.48
N GLU A 93 20.64 -2.33 15.57
CA GLU A 93 19.63 -3.08 16.34
C GLU A 93 18.44 -2.20 16.76
N ALA A 94 18.70 -0.97 17.21
CA ALA A 94 17.65 -0.01 17.56
C ALA A 94 16.78 0.39 16.35
N ASN A 95 17.36 0.51 15.16
CA ASN A 95 16.59 0.79 13.95
C ASN A 95 15.83 -0.44 13.46
N CYS A 96 16.37 -1.66 13.61
CA CYS A 96 15.65 -2.89 13.31
C CYS A 96 14.37 -2.99 14.14
N GLN A 97 14.44 -2.78 15.46
CA GLN A 97 13.28 -2.82 16.34
C GLN A 97 12.20 -1.80 15.94
N LYS A 98 12.61 -0.59 15.54
CA LYS A 98 11.68 0.45 15.06
C LYS A 98 11.03 0.07 13.73
N LEU A 99 11.82 -0.43 12.78
CA LEU A 99 11.35 -0.88 11.47
C LEU A 99 10.35 -2.04 11.60
N GLU A 100 10.66 -3.04 12.44
CA GLU A 100 9.78 -4.16 12.74
C GLU A 100 8.49 -3.74 13.45
N ALA A 101 8.51 -2.63 14.19
CA ALA A 101 7.33 -1.99 14.76
C ALA A 101 6.56 -1.10 13.77
N GLY A 102 6.89 -1.16 12.47
CA GLY A 102 6.23 -0.39 11.39
C GLY A 102 6.62 1.09 11.33
N LYS A 103 7.62 1.53 12.11
CA LYS A 103 8.05 2.93 12.15
C LYS A 103 9.06 3.23 11.05
N ALA A 104 9.01 4.46 10.54
CA ALA A 104 10.06 4.97 9.68
C ALA A 104 11.32 5.29 10.51
N VAL A 105 12.51 5.08 9.95
CA VAL A 105 13.79 5.42 10.58
C VAL A 105 14.66 6.20 9.61
N MET A 106 15.49 7.10 10.13
CA MET A 106 16.56 7.72 9.34
C MET A 106 17.83 6.86 9.41
N ALA A 107 18.38 6.53 8.25
CA ALA A 107 19.67 5.88 8.13
C ALA A 107 20.36 6.29 6.83
N THR A 108 21.60 5.83 6.66
CA THR A 108 22.36 6.10 5.43
C THR A 108 22.02 5.04 4.39
N MET A 109 21.85 5.46 3.13
CA MET A 109 21.77 4.58 1.98
C MET A 109 22.80 4.98 0.92
N THR A 110 23.15 4.04 0.06
CA THR A 110 23.96 4.28 -1.14
C THR A 110 23.04 4.64 -2.30
N ASP A 111 23.23 5.82 -2.90
CA ASP A 111 22.49 6.23 -4.09
C ASP A 111 23.02 5.56 -5.38
N ALA A 112 22.40 5.87 -6.53
CA ALA A 112 22.79 5.30 -7.82
C ALA A 112 24.23 5.68 -8.26
N ASP A 113 24.78 6.77 -7.73
CA ASP A 113 26.14 7.23 -8.00
C ASP A 113 27.17 6.67 -6.99
N GLY A 114 26.73 5.81 -6.06
CA GLY A 114 27.58 5.25 -5.01
C GLY A 114 27.82 6.19 -3.82
N ARG A 115 27.09 7.30 -3.71
CA ARG A 115 27.23 8.25 -2.61
C ARG A 115 26.39 7.83 -1.42
N GLN A 116 26.94 8.07 -0.23
CA GLN A 116 26.23 7.88 1.02
C GLN A 116 25.32 9.09 1.29
N VAL A 117 24.01 8.87 1.30
CA VAL A 117 22.99 9.89 1.55
C VAL A 117 22.09 9.48 2.71
N GLN A 118 21.58 10.47 3.45
CA GLN A 118 20.56 10.21 4.48
C GLN A 118 19.20 9.96 3.82
N ALA A 119 18.49 8.96 4.33
CA ALA A 119 17.19 8.56 3.84
C ALA A 119 16.27 8.11 4.97
N PHE A 120 14.97 8.25 4.73
CA PHE A 120 13.94 7.57 5.50
C PHE A 120 13.78 6.14 4.98
N HIS A 121 13.68 5.19 5.90
CA HIS A 121 13.45 3.79 5.63
C HIS A 121 12.22 3.31 6.39
N GLN A 122 11.38 2.49 5.75
CA GLN A 122 10.23 1.86 6.38
C GLN A 122 10.01 0.47 5.78
N ILE A 123 9.56 -0.50 6.59
CA ILE A 123 9.11 -1.78 6.06
C ILE A 123 7.73 -1.61 5.43
N ASP A 124 7.53 -2.09 4.21
CA ASP A 124 6.20 -2.38 3.68
C ASP A 124 5.67 -3.63 4.39
N GLU A 125 4.79 -3.43 5.36
CA GLU A 125 4.22 -4.48 6.22
C GLU A 125 3.63 -5.64 5.40
N GLY A 126 3.11 -5.36 4.20
CA GLY A 126 2.54 -6.36 3.32
C GLY A 126 3.57 -7.27 2.64
N THR A 127 4.80 -6.78 2.39
CA THR A 127 5.81 -7.53 1.62
C THR A 127 7.11 -7.79 2.37
N GLY A 128 7.34 -7.16 3.52
CA GLY A 128 8.63 -7.20 4.22
C GLY A 128 9.75 -6.45 3.49
N GLN A 129 9.45 -5.74 2.40
CA GLN A 129 10.46 -4.98 1.66
C GLN A 129 10.75 -3.65 2.33
N ILE A 130 12.00 -3.19 2.22
CA ILE A 130 12.40 -1.86 2.72
C ILE A 130 12.11 -0.80 1.67
N LEU A 131 11.17 0.09 1.97
CA LEU A 131 10.98 1.35 1.27
C LEU A 131 12.05 2.33 1.73
N SER A 132 12.71 3.00 0.78
CA SER A 132 13.78 3.97 1.08
C SER A 132 13.57 5.23 0.26
N VAL A 133 13.55 6.38 0.91
CA VAL A 133 13.37 7.68 0.26
C VAL A 133 14.38 8.68 0.82
N PRO A 134 15.23 9.31 -0.02
CA PRO A 134 16.19 10.30 0.46
C PRO A 134 15.52 11.43 1.24
N THR A 135 16.13 11.83 2.36
CA THR A 135 15.56 12.84 3.27
C THR A 135 15.17 14.14 2.55
N PRO A 136 15.94 14.70 1.60
CA PRO A 136 15.55 15.93 0.89
C PRO A 136 14.24 15.82 0.10
N VAL A 137 13.85 14.62 -0.34
CA VAL A 137 12.62 14.41 -1.12
C VAL A 137 11.38 14.60 -0.24
N ILE A 138 11.42 14.10 0.99
CA ILE A 138 10.32 14.25 1.96
C ILE A 138 10.44 15.56 2.74
N GLY A 139 11.66 16.07 2.95
CA GLY A 139 11.93 17.24 3.78
C GLY A 139 11.15 18.48 3.37
N ARG A 140 10.91 18.69 2.07
CA ARG A 140 10.08 19.82 1.60
C ARG A 140 8.62 19.68 2.03
N ASN A 141 8.04 18.48 1.95
CA ASN A 141 6.67 18.21 2.37
C ASN A 141 6.56 18.33 3.89
N LEU A 142 7.57 17.84 4.62
CA LEU A 142 7.61 17.94 6.08
C LEU A 142 7.66 19.40 6.53
N GLN A 143 8.48 20.23 5.88
CA GLN A 143 8.54 21.66 6.17
C GLN A 143 7.18 22.35 5.96
N TYR A 144 6.45 21.99 4.90
CA TYR A 144 5.10 22.55 4.70
C TYR A 144 4.19 22.27 5.91
N PHE A 145 4.20 21.06 6.45
CA PHE A 145 3.40 20.73 7.64
C PHE A 145 3.94 21.38 8.91
N CYS A 146 5.27 21.52 9.05
CA CYS A 146 5.87 22.29 10.15
C CYS A 146 5.39 23.74 10.15
N ASP A 147 5.37 24.38 8.99
CA ASP A 147 4.94 25.77 8.85
C ASP A 147 3.41 25.90 9.06
N TYR A 148 2.63 24.96 8.50
CA TYR A 148 1.16 24.99 8.58
C TYR A 148 0.64 24.77 10.01
N PHE A 149 1.22 23.82 10.74
CA PHE A 149 0.82 23.50 12.12
C PHE A 149 1.67 24.17 13.19
N GLU A 150 2.60 25.04 12.82
CA GLU A 150 3.54 25.73 13.71
C GLU A 150 4.32 24.77 14.63
N LEU A 151 4.80 23.65 14.07
CA LEU A 151 5.48 22.60 14.83
C LEU A 151 6.80 23.07 15.40
N SER A 152 7.03 22.74 16.67
CA SER A 152 8.32 22.92 17.33
C SER A 152 9.39 21.99 16.78
N ASN A 153 10.65 22.32 17.04
CA ASN A 153 11.78 21.44 16.72
C ASN A 153 11.68 20.07 17.43
N ALA A 154 11.07 20.01 18.62
CA ALA A 154 10.87 18.75 19.33
C ALA A 154 9.87 17.85 18.61
N GLU A 155 8.77 18.42 18.12
CA GLU A 155 7.74 17.71 17.34
C GLU A 155 8.27 17.25 15.98
N LEU A 156 9.03 18.11 15.29
CA LEU A 156 9.74 17.73 14.06
C LEU A 156 10.67 16.55 14.31
N ASN A 157 11.45 16.58 15.41
CA ASN A 157 12.32 15.47 15.78
C ASN A 157 11.53 14.18 16.07
N CYS A 158 10.35 14.25 16.69
CA CYS A 158 9.48 13.09 16.88
C CYS A 158 9.09 12.45 15.54
N LEU A 159 8.63 13.27 14.59
CA LEU A 159 8.24 12.81 13.25
C LEU A 159 9.41 12.17 12.50
N GLN A 160 10.59 12.80 12.52
CA GLN A 160 11.79 12.27 11.87
C GLN A 160 12.26 10.95 12.48
N ASN A 161 11.93 10.68 13.75
CA ASN A 161 12.22 9.44 14.44
C ASN A 161 11.16 8.34 14.24
N GLY A 162 10.16 8.60 13.39
CA GLY A 162 9.11 7.65 13.04
C GLY A 162 7.94 7.64 14.03
N GLU A 163 7.88 8.60 14.96
CA GLU A 163 6.75 8.73 15.87
C GLU A 163 5.68 9.64 15.26
N PRO A 164 4.42 9.17 15.18
CA PRO A 164 3.33 10.01 14.74
C PRO A 164 3.04 11.10 15.79
N LEU A 165 2.55 12.25 15.33
CA LEU A 165 2.23 13.40 16.14
C LEU A 165 0.73 13.68 16.05
N THR A 166 0.04 13.68 17.19
CA THR A 166 -1.37 14.05 17.28
C THR A 166 -1.51 15.53 17.66
N LEU A 167 -2.30 16.25 16.87
CA LEU A 167 -2.58 17.68 16.98
C LEU A 167 -4.10 17.92 17.01
N VAL A 168 -4.48 19.14 17.40
CA VAL A 168 -5.85 19.64 17.26
C VAL A 168 -5.84 20.80 16.28
N ASP A 169 -6.56 20.67 15.18
CA ASP A 169 -6.70 21.69 14.13
C ASP A 169 -8.18 21.94 13.84
N GLU A 170 -8.61 23.19 13.85
CA GLU A 170 -10.01 23.62 13.65
C GLU A 170 -11.05 22.81 14.47
N GLY A 171 -10.69 22.39 15.69
CA GLY A 171 -11.56 21.59 16.57
C GLY A 171 -11.62 20.10 16.22
N SER A 172 -10.85 19.63 15.25
CA SER A 172 -10.67 18.22 14.89
C SER A 172 -9.34 17.69 15.40
N MET A 173 -9.34 16.47 15.92
CA MET A 173 -8.11 15.75 16.25
C MET A 173 -7.52 15.13 14.99
N LEU A 174 -6.26 15.42 14.69
CA LEU A 174 -5.53 14.91 13.54
C LEU A 174 -4.24 14.27 14.01
N THR A 175 -3.79 13.24 13.32
CA THR A 175 -2.48 12.64 13.54
C THR A 175 -1.70 12.63 12.23
N LEU A 176 -0.47 13.12 12.26
CA LEU A 176 0.47 13.12 11.15
C LEU A 176 1.66 12.20 11.45
N GLY A 177 2.23 11.57 10.43
CA GLY A 177 3.41 10.74 10.60
C GLY A 177 4.08 10.46 9.26
N ILE A 178 5.36 10.08 9.30
CA ILE A 178 6.07 9.60 8.12
C ILE A 178 5.49 8.25 7.72
N ASP A 179 5.05 8.14 6.47
CA ASP A 179 4.55 6.91 5.86
C ASP A 179 4.98 6.86 4.39
N LEU A 180 5.91 5.97 4.07
CA LEU A 180 6.50 5.86 2.74
C LEU A 180 5.59 5.17 1.73
N HIS A 181 4.42 4.69 2.15
CA HIS A 181 3.35 4.26 1.25
C HIS A 181 2.52 5.45 0.76
N ASP A 182 2.48 6.54 1.54
CA ASP A 182 1.80 7.75 1.13
C ASP A 182 2.58 8.41 -0.02
N PRO A 183 1.91 8.91 -1.08
CA PRO A 183 2.59 9.54 -2.20
C PRO A 183 3.47 10.73 -1.81
N THR A 184 3.14 11.39 -0.70
CA THR A 184 3.90 12.54 -0.18
C THR A 184 5.00 12.13 0.81
N GLY A 185 5.04 10.86 1.21
CA GLY A 185 5.87 10.35 2.30
C GLY A 185 5.37 10.71 3.70
N ILE A 186 4.23 11.41 3.80
CA ILE A 186 3.65 11.90 5.05
C ILE A 186 2.16 11.65 5.03
N ARG A 187 1.66 10.89 6.00
CA ARG A 187 0.24 10.57 6.11
C ARG A 187 -0.42 11.37 7.20
N ILE A 188 -1.55 12.00 6.87
CA ILE A 188 -2.45 12.65 7.83
C ILE A 188 -3.72 11.82 7.95
N GLY A 189 -4.09 11.49 9.19
CA GLY A 189 -5.33 10.79 9.51
C GLY A 189 -6.12 11.56 10.56
N ILE A 190 -7.45 11.54 10.42
CA ILE A 190 -8.34 12.04 11.48
C ILE A 190 -8.29 11.07 12.66
N GLY A 191 -8.21 11.60 13.88
CA GLY A 191 -8.18 10.82 15.11
C GLY A 191 -6.83 10.80 15.81
N ASP A 192 -6.76 10.00 16.86
CA ASP A 192 -5.55 9.75 17.64
C ASP A 192 -4.56 8.81 16.94
N GLU A 193 -3.40 8.62 17.56
CA GLU A 193 -2.36 7.71 17.07
C GLU A 193 -2.85 6.28 16.82
N ARG A 194 -3.72 5.74 17.69
CA ARG A 194 -4.23 4.38 17.52
C ARG A 194 -5.04 4.28 16.25
N GLN A 195 -5.97 5.22 16.04
CA GLN A 195 -6.76 5.29 14.83
C GLN A 195 -5.88 5.50 13.60
N TRP A 196 -4.86 6.34 13.68
CA TRP A 196 -3.90 6.56 12.58
C TRP A 196 -3.16 5.27 12.19
N ARG A 197 -2.71 4.47 13.17
CA ARG A 197 -2.06 3.18 12.90
C ARG A 197 -3.03 2.17 12.26
N GLU A 198 -4.27 2.11 12.73
CA GLU A 198 -5.31 1.23 12.18
C GLU A 198 -5.79 1.64 10.77
N GLN A 199 -5.55 2.89 10.34
CA GLN A 199 -6.04 3.45 9.07
C GLN A 199 -5.36 2.93 7.79
N ASN A 200 -4.27 2.16 7.89
CA ASN A 200 -3.56 1.58 6.73
C ASN A 200 -4.42 0.65 5.85
N LYS A 201 -5.63 0.30 6.30
CA LYS A 201 -6.58 -0.56 5.58
C LYS A 201 -7.76 0.20 4.95
N LYS A 202 -7.75 1.54 4.96
CA LYS A 202 -8.86 2.37 4.43
C LYS A 202 -9.13 2.06 2.95
N GLY A 203 -10.36 1.66 2.65
CA GLY A 203 -10.85 1.40 1.28
C GLY A 203 -11.14 -0.07 0.99
N LEU A 204 -10.57 -0.99 1.78
CA LEU A 204 -10.87 -2.41 1.72
C LEU A 204 -11.75 -2.81 2.91
N LYS A 205 -12.79 -3.58 2.64
CA LYS A 205 -13.68 -4.18 3.65
C LYS A 205 -13.26 -5.63 3.92
N LYS A 206 -13.85 -6.27 4.94
CA LYS A 206 -13.76 -7.73 5.12
C LYS A 206 -14.18 -8.46 3.84
N TYR A 207 -15.30 -8.04 3.23
CA TYR A 207 -15.81 -8.57 1.97
C TYR A 207 -15.87 -7.48 0.90
N ASN A 208 -15.12 -7.64 -0.18
CA ASN A 208 -15.07 -6.72 -1.32
C ASN A 208 -15.67 -7.40 -2.55
N PHE A 209 -17.01 -7.35 -2.64
CA PHE A 209 -17.75 -7.96 -3.74
C PHE A 209 -17.53 -7.22 -5.05
N GLY A 210 -17.08 -7.94 -6.07
CA GLY A 210 -17.01 -7.52 -7.46
C GLY A 210 -18.17 -8.07 -8.30
N CYS A 211 -17.96 -8.13 -9.61
CA CYS A 211 -18.91 -8.66 -10.58
C CYS A 211 -18.87 -10.18 -10.70
N PHE A 212 -17.72 -10.83 -10.50
CA PHE A 212 -17.54 -12.28 -10.73
C PHE A 212 -17.21 -13.06 -9.46
N GLY A 213 -16.77 -12.37 -8.41
CA GLY A 213 -16.38 -12.95 -7.14
C GLY A 213 -16.13 -11.87 -6.10
N CYS A 214 -15.45 -12.24 -5.02
CA CYS A 214 -15.22 -11.38 -3.87
C CYS A 214 -13.78 -11.51 -3.39
N TRP A 215 -13.12 -10.37 -3.18
CA TRP A 215 -11.87 -10.31 -2.44
C TRP A 215 -12.15 -10.24 -0.94
N VAL A 216 -11.78 -11.28 -0.22
CA VAL A 216 -11.96 -11.42 1.22
C VAL A 216 -10.68 -11.05 1.94
N MET A 217 -10.76 -10.13 2.89
CA MET A 217 -9.62 -9.72 3.70
C MET A 217 -9.46 -10.63 4.92
N ASP A 218 -8.25 -11.17 5.11
CA ASP A 218 -7.85 -11.90 6.32
C ASP A 218 -7.53 -10.95 7.50
N GLU A 219 -7.19 -11.51 8.66
CA GLU A 219 -6.85 -10.73 9.86
C GLU A 219 -5.57 -9.90 9.67
N GLN A 220 -4.63 -10.44 8.90
CA GLN A 220 -3.36 -9.80 8.54
C GLN A 220 -3.54 -8.67 7.52
N GLY A 221 -4.71 -8.55 6.88
CA GLY A 221 -5.01 -7.54 5.86
C GLY A 221 -4.71 -7.97 4.42
N ASN A 222 -4.35 -9.24 4.18
CA ASN A 222 -4.20 -9.77 2.84
C ASN A 222 -5.54 -10.12 2.22
N LEU A 223 -5.62 -10.11 0.89
CA LEU A 223 -6.85 -10.44 0.16
C LEU A 223 -6.77 -11.82 -0.47
N ASP A 224 -7.76 -12.68 -0.26
CA ASP A 224 -7.94 -13.92 -1.02
C ASP A 224 -9.21 -13.84 -1.87
N TYR A 225 -9.21 -14.51 -3.03
CA TYR A 225 -10.33 -14.45 -3.96
C TYR A 225 -11.23 -15.65 -3.77
N VAL A 226 -12.54 -15.40 -3.68
CA VAL A 226 -13.58 -16.41 -3.64
C VAL A 226 -14.49 -16.19 -4.85
N GLU A 227 -14.64 -17.19 -5.69
CA GLU A 227 -15.59 -17.14 -6.81
C GLU A 227 -17.03 -17.13 -6.29
N GLU A 228 -17.96 -16.49 -7.00
CA GLU A 228 -19.38 -16.40 -6.59
C GLU A 228 -20.01 -17.77 -6.29
N LYS A 229 -19.64 -18.80 -7.06
CA LYS A 229 -20.14 -20.18 -6.88
C LYS A 229 -19.70 -20.83 -5.55
N GLU A 230 -18.67 -20.27 -4.90
CA GLU A 230 -18.07 -20.77 -3.66
C GLU A 230 -18.44 -19.89 -2.45
N TYR A 231 -19.31 -18.89 -2.61
CA TYR A 231 -19.75 -18.03 -1.52
C TYR A 231 -20.41 -18.82 -0.39
N SER A 232 -19.96 -18.56 0.83
CA SER A 232 -20.60 -19.05 2.04
C SER A 232 -21.94 -18.34 2.29
N GLU A 233 -22.78 -18.91 3.18
CA GLU A 233 -24.03 -18.27 3.60
C GLU A 233 -23.80 -16.87 4.18
N GLU A 234 -22.74 -16.68 4.99
CA GLU A 234 -22.35 -15.37 5.53
C GLU A 234 -22.06 -14.35 4.41
N MET A 235 -21.35 -14.76 3.36
CA MET A 235 -21.05 -13.88 2.23
C MET A 235 -22.32 -13.48 1.48
N TRP A 236 -23.27 -14.40 1.27
CA TRP A 236 -24.55 -14.09 0.66
C TRP A 236 -25.37 -13.07 1.47
N GLU A 237 -25.37 -13.21 2.80
CA GLU A 237 -26.04 -12.25 3.68
C GLU A 237 -25.38 -10.87 3.61
N GLU A 238 -24.06 -10.79 3.70
CA GLU A 238 -23.31 -9.53 3.61
C GLU A 238 -23.48 -8.85 2.25
N MET A 239 -23.49 -9.62 1.14
CA MET A 239 -23.76 -9.09 -0.20
C MET A 239 -25.16 -8.45 -0.27
N LYS A 240 -26.19 -9.12 0.27
CA LYS A 240 -27.56 -8.59 0.31
C LYS A 240 -27.66 -7.31 1.15
N LYS A 241 -27.00 -7.25 2.30
CA LYS A 241 -26.95 -6.04 3.15
C LYS A 241 -26.29 -4.87 2.39
N ASN A 242 -25.17 -5.13 1.71
CA ASN A 242 -24.46 -4.13 0.91
C ASN A 242 -25.31 -3.60 -0.27
N GLY A 243 -26.07 -4.49 -0.94
CA GLY A 243 -26.99 -4.12 -2.01
C GLY A 243 -28.20 -3.31 -1.53
N ALA A 244 -28.78 -3.68 -0.39
CA ALA A 244 -29.91 -2.96 0.22
C ALA A 244 -29.50 -1.55 0.71
N GLY A 245 -28.26 -1.38 1.18
CA GLY A 245 -27.70 -0.07 1.56
C GLY A 245 -27.56 0.90 0.37
N LYS A 246 -27.19 0.40 -0.83
CA LYS A 246 -27.09 1.22 -2.05
C LYS A 246 -28.46 1.73 -2.55
N LEU A 247 -29.56 1.02 -2.28
CA LEU A 247 -30.92 1.51 -2.62
C LEU A 247 -31.41 2.60 -1.67
N LYS A 248 -31.05 2.54 -0.38
CA LYS A 248 -31.51 3.53 0.62
C LYS A 248 -30.86 4.90 0.50
N MET A 249 -29.72 5.03 -0.18
CA MET A 249 -29.07 6.33 -0.46
C MET A 249 -29.53 6.99 -1.77
N LYS A 250 -30.50 6.40 -2.48
CA LYS A 250 -31.05 6.94 -3.73
C LYS A 250 -32.48 7.49 -3.58
N ASN A 251 -33.00 7.57 -2.35
CA ASN A 251 -34.30 8.16 -2.03
C ASN A 251 -34.14 9.39 -1.15
#